data_AF-A0A6I6IXB4-F1
#
_entry.id   AF-A0A6I6IXB4-F1
#
_cell.length_a   1.000
_cell.length_b   1.000
_cell.length_c   1.000
_cell.angle_alpha   90.00
_cell.angle_beta   90.00
_cell.angle_gamma   90.00
#
_symmetry.space_group_name_H-M   'P 1'
#
loop_
_entity.id
_entity.type
_entity.pdbx_description
1 polymer ?
#
loop_
_entity_poly.entity_id
_entity_poly.type
_entity_poly.pdbx_seq_one_letter_code
_entity_poly.pdbx_strand_id
1 'polypeptide(L)'
;MRWMFFIAMFWAAAAQAQQLNPTGDEIDAFVLADGNKDQQLSRTEFRTFVQAMAKAGQSTARQIRFFGAYDYAFNIADADGNGILTPMEMRQADDSHRAGEGG
;
A
#
# COMPACT_ATOMS: atom_id res chain seq x y z
N MET A 1 -13.69 -8.33 -21.48
CA MET A 1 -12.62 -9.25 -21.96
C MET A 1 -11.30 -8.52 -22.08
N ARG A 2 -10.23 -9.01 -21.44
CA ARG A 2 -8.87 -9.14 -22.01
C ARG A 2 -7.91 -9.61 -20.91
N TRP A 3 -7.62 -10.90 -20.91
CA TRP A 3 -6.29 -11.40 -20.57
C TRP A 3 -5.34 -10.98 -21.70
N MET A 4 -4.19 -10.37 -21.37
CA MET A 4 -2.91 -10.63 -22.06
C MET A 4 -1.74 -9.84 -21.46
N PHE A 5 -0.79 -10.61 -20.89
CA PHE A 5 0.69 -10.56 -20.93
C PHE A 5 1.46 -9.23 -21.00
N PHE A 6 2.61 -9.13 -20.31
CA PHE A 6 3.95 -9.13 -20.94
C PHE A 6 5.09 -9.24 -19.91
N ILE A 7 6.04 -10.12 -20.20
CA ILE A 7 7.36 -10.23 -19.59
C ILE A 7 8.21 -9.01 -20.03
N ALA A 8 8.80 -8.29 -19.09
CA ALA A 8 9.99 -7.46 -19.29
C ALA A 8 10.71 -7.37 -17.92
N MET A 9 11.77 -8.15 -17.70
CA MET A 9 13.17 -7.76 -17.94
C MET A 9 13.58 -6.53 -17.11
N PHE A 10 14.45 -6.82 -16.13
CA PHE A 10 15.27 -5.96 -15.28
C PHE A 10 15.52 -4.49 -15.70
N TRP A 11 15.64 -3.65 -14.66
CA TRP A 11 16.11 -2.25 -14.58
C TRP A 11 15.06 -1.13 -14.74
N ALA A 12 14.52 -0.67 -13.60
CA ALA A 12 14.33 0.76 -13.27
C ALA A 12 13.76 0.94 -11.85
N ALA A 13 14.44 0.47 -10.80
CA ALA A 13 13.96 0.66 -9.42
C ALA A 13 14.12 2.12 -8.91
N ALA A 14 14.79 3.01 -9.65
CA ALA A 14 15.11 4.37 -9.19
C ALA A 14 14.32 5.51 -9.87
N ALA A 15 13.47 5.23 -10.86
CA ALA A 15 12.79 6.29 -11.64
C ALA A 15 11.35 6.62 -11.17
N GLN A 16 10.79 5.85 -10.22
CA GLN A 16 9.38 5.96 -9.84
C GLN A 16 9.14 6.73 -8.53
N ALA A 17 10.19 7.15 -7.82
CA ALA A 17 10.06 7.91 -6.57
C ALA A 17 9.41 9.30 -6.76
N GLN A 18 9.35 9.82 -7.99
CA GLN A 18 8.98 11.20 -8.29
C GLN A 18 7.47 11.48 -8.32
N GLN A 19 6.61 10.47 -8.14
CA GLN A 19 5.15 10.61 -8.22
C GLN A 19 4.40 10.11 -6.98
N LEU A 20 5.08 9.91 -5.84
CA LEU A 20 4.41 9.34 -4.67
C LEU A 20 3.46 10.31 -3.95
N ASN A 21 3.57 11.63 -4.14
CA ASN A 21 2.79 12.70 -3.47
C ASN A 21 1.90 12.24 -2.29
N PRO A 22 2.49 11.79 -1.16
CA PRO A 22 1.73 11.30 -0.03
C PRO A 22 1.11 12.47 0.73
N THR A 23 -0.07 12.24 1.29
CA THR A 23 -0.71 13.15 2.24
C THR A 23 0.05 13.16 3.56
N GLY A 24 -0.14 14.22 4.37
CA GLY A 24 0.45 14.28 5.71
C GLY A 24 0.04 13.10 6.59
N ASP A 25 -1.24 12.70 6.53
CA ASP A 25 -1.76 11.56 7.29
C ASP A 25 -1.10 10.23 6.88
N GLU A 26 -0.81 10.03 5.59
CA GLU A 26 -0.09 8.84 5.12
C GLU A 26 1.34 8.81 5.63
N ILE A 27 2.04 9.95 5.62
CA ILE A 27 3.40 10.06 6.16
C ILE A 27 3.40 9.76 7.65
N ASP A 28 2.53 10.40 8.42
CA ASP A 28 2.44 10.22 9.86
C ASP A 28 2.07 8.78 10.23
N ALA A 29 1.13 8.18 9.50
CA ALA A 29 0.76 6.77 9.68
C ALA A 29 1.91 5.82 9.34
N PHE A 30 2.69 6.11 8.29
CA PHE A 30 3.83 5.30 7.90
C PHE A 30 4.93 5.36 8.96
N VAL A 31 5.33 6.56 9.36
CA VAL A 31 6.36 6.77 10.39
C VAL A 31 5.96 6.17 11.73
N LEU A 32 4.66 6.22 12.08
CA LEU A 32 4.15 5.57 13.28
C LEU A 32 4.21 4.04 13.19
N ALA A 33 3.99 3.47 12.01
CA ALA A 33 3.93 2.04 11.78
C ALA A 33 5.32 1.40 11.63
N ASP A 34 6.26 2.09 10.98
CA ASP A 34 7.64 1.67 10.73
C ASP A 34 8.45 1.69 12.05
N GLY A 35 8.23 0.68 12.87
CA GLY A 35 8.78 0.59 14.22
C GLY A 35 10.27 0.22 14.22
N ASN A 36 10.70 -0.57 13.23
CA ASN A 36 12.09 -0.96 13.06
C ASN A 36 12.91 0.06 12.24
N LYS A 37 12.26 1.05 11.61
CA LYS A 37 12.86 2.15 10.83
C LYS A 37 13.60 1.65 9.59
N ASP A 38 13.10 0.59 8.97
CA ASP A 38 13.67 0.05 7.73
C ASP A 38 13.04 0.64 6.47
N GLN A 39 12.14 1.63 6.64
CA GLN A 39 11.43 2.32 5.57
C GLN A 39 10.51 1.41 4.75
N GLN A 40 10.12 0.27 5.31
CA GLN A 40 9.20 -0.70 4.74
C GLN A 40 8.20 -1.12 5.82
N LEU A 41 7.08 -1.70 5.43
CA LEU A 41 6.11 -2.22 6.40
C LEU A 41 6.02 -3.74 6.28
N SER A 42 6.38 -4.42 7.37
CA SER A 42 6.00 -5.82 7.55
C SER A 42 4.48 -5.99 7.71
N ARG A 43 3.98 -7.22 7.64
CA ARG A 43 2.56 -7.53 7.92
C ARG A 43 2.06 -6.96 9.24
N THR A 44 2.90 -7.02 10.27
CA THR A 44 2.56 -6.52 11.62
C THR A 44 2.47 -4.99 11.62
N GLU A 45 3.42 -4.32 10.97
CA GLU A 45 3.47 -2.86 10.92
C GLU A 45 2.37 -2.29 10.02
N PHE A 46 2.05 -2.98 8.91
CA PHE A 46 0.92 -2.63 8.05
C PHE A 46 -0.41 -2.57 8.81
N ARG A 47 -0.63 -3.45 9.79
CA ARG A 47 -1.82 -3.40 10.64
C ARG A 47 -1.91 -2.08 11.40
N THR A 48 -0.80 -1.59 11.94
CA THR A 48 -0.72 -0.29 12.62
C THR A 48 -0.99 0.85 11.66
N PHE A 49 -0.39 0.80 10.46
CA PHE A 49 -0.65 1.77 9.39
C PHE A 49 -2.14 1.88 9.04
N VAL A 50 -2.81 0.75 8.77
CA VAL A 50 -4.24 0.71 8.46
C VAL A 50 -5.08 1.28 9.61
N GLN A 51 -4.73 0.99 10.86
CA GLN A 51 -5.44 1.54 12.01
C GLN A 51 -5.30 3.06 12.12
N ALA A 52 -4.10 3.59 11.86
CA ALA A 52 -3.83 5.02 11.85
C ALA A 52 -4.62 5.72 10.72
N MET A 53 -4.57 5.20 9.50
CA MET A 53 -5.33 5.73 8.36
C MET A 53 -6.84 5.65 8.57
N ALA A 54 -7.33 4.58 9.19
CA ALA A 54 -8.75 4.46 9.56
C ALA A 54 -9.16 5.52 10.59
N LYS A 55 -8.26 5.89 11.51
CA LYS A 55 -8.48 6.96 12.49
C LYS A 55 -8.44 8.35 11.85
N ALA A 56 -7.61 8.55 10.83
CA ALA A 56 -7.58 9.75 9.98
C ALA A 56 -8.80 9.86 9.05
N GLY A 57 -9.61 8.80 8.93
CA GLY A 57 -10.90 8.82 8.23
C GLY A 57 -10.89 8.20 6.83
N GLN A 58 -9.75 7.66 6.37
CA GLN A 58 -9.62 6.98 5.09
C GLN A 58 -10.64 5.81 5.03
N SER A 59 -11.45 5.77 3.97
CA SER A 59 -12.60 4.87 3.81
C SER A 59 -12.19 3.40 3.71
N THR A 60 -11.25 3.07 2.81
CA THR A 60 -10.73 1.71 2.59
C THR A 60 -10.11 1.12 3.86
N ALA A 61 -9.29 1.87 4.59
CA ALA A 61 -8.67 1.51 5.86
C ALA A 61 -9.71 1.27 6.95
N ARG A 62 -10.79 2.07 6.99
CA ARG A 62 -11.93 1.79 7.86
C ARG A 62 -12.62 0.48 7.50
N GLN A 63 -12.80 0.18 6.22
CA GLN A 63 -13.37 -1.10 5.77
C GLN A 63 -12.46 -2.28 6.11
N ILE A 64 -11.16 -2.20 5.81
CA ILE A 64 -10.18 -3.24 6.15
C ILE A 64 -10.21 -3.50 7.65
N ARG A 65 -10.19 -2.45 8.48
CA ARG A 65 -10.29 -2.57 9.94
C ARG A 65 -11.61 -3.20 10.36
N PHE A 66 -12.73 -2.78 9.78
CA PHE A 66 -14.06 -3.27 10.13
C PHE A 66 -14.22 -4.77 9.83
N PHE A 67 -13.75 -5.21 8.67
CA PHE A 67 -13.81 -6.62 8.25
C PHE A 67 -12.65 -7.47 8.79
N GLY A 68 -11.67 -6.86 9.48
CA GLY A 68 -10.45 -7.55 9.91
C GLY A 68 -9.60 -8.07 8.75
N ALA A 69 -9.74 -7.51 7.55
CA ALA A 69 -9.18 -8.02 6.29
C ALA A 69 -7.71 -7.64 6.07
N TYR A 70 -6.92 -7.55 7.15
CA TYR A 70 -5.54 -7.05 7.09
C TYR A 70 -4.64 -7.88 6.17
N ASP A 71 -4.66 -9.21 6.31
CA ASP A 71 -3.82 -10.10 5.50
C ASP A 71 -4.21 -10.07 4.02
N TYR A 72 -5.51 -9.97 3.75
CA TYR A 72 -6.01 -9.86 2.38
C TYR A 72 -5.56 -8.55 1.73
N ALA A 73 -5.71 -7.42 2.44
CA ALA A 73 -5.27 -6.12 1.96
C ALA A 73 -3.74 -6.07 1.79
N PHE A 74 -2.98 -6.66 2.71
CA PHE A 74 -1.53 -6.78 2.60
C PHE A 74 -1.14 -7.53 1.33
N ASN A 75 -1.74 -8.70 1.09
CA ASN A 75 -1.42 -9.51 -0.08
C ASN A 75 -1.80 -8.85 -1.41
N ILE A 76 -2.79 -7.94 -1.41
CA ILE A 76 -3.11 -7.13 -2.59
C ILE A 76 -2.05 -6.05 -2.82
N ALA A 77 -1.57 -5.42 -1.75
CA ALA A 77 -0.58 -4.37 -1.85
C ALA A 77 0.83 -4.89 -2.15
N ASP A 78 1.17 -6.10 -1.67
CA ASP A 78 2.45 -6.79 -1.87
C ASP A 78 2.55 -7.32 -3.31
N ALA A 79 2.80 -6.38 -4.23
CA ALA A 79 2.71 -6.62 -5.67
C ALA A 79 3.83 -7.56 -6.17
N ASP A 80 5.01 -7.49 -5.57
CA ASP A 80 6.14 -8.36 -5.92
C ASP A 80 6.16 -9.68 -5.11
N GLY A 81 5.36 -9.79 -4.04
CA GLY A 81 5.17 -10.99 -3.23
C GLY A 81 6.34 -11.27 -2.29
N ASN A 82 7.14 -10.26 -1.94
CA ASN A 82 8.32 -10.40 -1.08
C ASN A 82 7.98 -10.40 0.43
N GLY A 83 6.73 -10.13 0.80
CA GLY A 83 6.25 -10.15 2.18
C GLY A 83 6.50 -8.87 2.97
N ILE A 84 6.90 -7.77 2.32
CA ILE A 84 7.06 -6.42 2.86
C ILE A 84 6.42 -5.40 1.92
N LEU A 85 5.99 -4.26 2.44
CA LEU A 85 5.41 -3.19 1.63
C LEU A 85 6.32 -1.98 1.59
N THR A 86 6.73 -1.62 0.39
CA THR A 86 7.39 -0.34 0.13
C THR A 86 6.36 0.79 -0.03
N PRO A 87 6.73 2.06 0.18
CA PRO A 87 5.85 3.20 -0.10
C PRO A 87 5.29 3.21 -1.52
N MET A 88 6.03 2.65 -2.49
CA MET A 88 5.61 2.59 -3.89
C MET A 88 4.50 1.57 -4.11
N GLU A 89 4.62 0.38 -3.53
CA GLU A 89 3.59 -0.66 -3.59
C GLU A 89 2.29 -0.20 -2.94
N MET A 90 2.39 0.48 -1.80
CA MET A 90 1.23 1.04 -1.11
C MET A 90 0.50 2.08 -1.98
N ARG A 91 1.24 2.95 -2.67
CA ARG A 91 0.65 3.93 -3.60
C ARG A 91 -0.02 3.25 -4.78
N GLN A 92 0.64 2.27 -5.41
CA GLN A 92 0.09 1.52 -6.53
C GLN A 92 -1.22 0.81 -6.15
N ALA A 93 -1.30 0.28 -4.92
CA ALA A 93 -2.52 -0.33 -4.41
C ALA A 93 -3.66 0.68 -4.21
N ASP A 94 -3.38 1.86 -3.66
CA ASP A 94 -4.38 2.93 -3.48
C ASP A 94 -4.90 3.46 -4.83
N ASP A 95 -4.00 3.72 -5.78
CA ASP A 95 -4.34 4.21 -7.12
C ASP A 95 -5.18 3.17 -7.90
N SER A 96 -4.81 1.89 -7.83
CA SER A 96 -5.55 0.80 -8.46
C SER A 96 -6.96 0.68 -7.91
N HIS A 97 -7.13 0.88 -6.59
CA HIS A 97 -8.44 0.86 -5.95
C HIS A 97 -9.31 2.04 -6.41
N ARG A 98 -8.75 3.26 -6.43
CA ARG A 98 -9.46 4.47 -6.89
C ARG A 98 -9.88 4.39 -8.35
N ALA A 99 -9.04 3.80 -9.21
CA ALA A 99 -9.35 3.60 -10.62
C ALA A 99 -10.51 2.60 -10.85
N GLY A 100 -10.75 1.69 -9.91
CA GLY A 100 -11.83 0.70 -9.98
C GLY A 100 -13.20 1.18 -9.48
N GLU A 101 -13.27 2.24 -8.66
CA GLU A 101 -14.52 2.78 -8.10
C GLU A 101 -15.21 3.82 -9.01
N GLY A 102 -14.64 4.13 -10.17
CA GLY A 102 -15.17 5.09 -11.15
C GLY A 102 -15.96 4.49 -12.33
N GLY A 103 -16.36 3.21 -12.26
CA GLY A 103 -17.07 2.47 -13.31
C GLY A 103 -18.52 2.17 -12.97
#